data_AF-A0A0D3JC80-F1
#
_entry.id   AF-A0A0D3JC80-F1
#
_cell.length_a   1.000
_cell.length_b   1.000
_cell.length_c   1.000
_cell.angle_alpha   90.00
_cell.angle_beta   90.00
_cell.angle_gamma   90.00
#
_symmetry.space_group_name_H-M   'P 1'
#
loop_
_entity.id
_entity.type
_entity.pdbx_description
1 polymer ?
#
loop_
_entity_poly.entity_id
_entity_poly.type
_entity_poly.pdbx_seq_one_letter_code
_entity_poly.pdbx_strand_id
1 'polypeptide(L)'
;MSLDPERNRAAGLQGQVENLSKENSADFWAELSAKLPSGKSEEDKKQRKQLFNAFDANGNGCLSLAEVDKGIGTVIKNEALFSAKRPIMRAFQAAKGLSQSKKPLDDDTINRKEFQELLGYLRQYFELYVMFAVVDKSDDNRSVKDIHLENLEKKKERKQTNPNEG
;
A
#
# COMPACT_ATOMS: atom_id res chain seq x y z
N MET A 1 19.77 29.55 -2.29
CA MET A 1 19.11 28.57 -3.17
C MET A 1 18.73 27.39 -2.30
N SER A 2 17.53 27.40 -1.72
CA SER A 2 17.11 26.38 -0.74
C SER A 2 16.68 25.13 -1.51
N LEU A 3 17.48 24.08 -1.43
CA LEU A 3 17.15 22.78 -2.01
C LEU A 3 16.10 22.12 -1.12
N ASP A 4 14.87 22.08 -1.62
CA ASP A 4 13.71 21.53 -0.91
C ASP A 4 13.94 20.05 -0.53
N PRO A 5 13.94 19.68 0.75
CA PRO A 5 14.17 18.30 1.21
C PRO A 5 13.17 17.29 0.63
N GLU A 6 11.95 17.73 0.29
CA GLU A 6 10.96 16.88 -0.36
C GLU A 6 11.38 16.49 -1.78
N ARG A 7 12.09 17.38 -2.49
CA ARG A 7 12.56 17.13 -3.86
C ARG A 7 13.68 16.08 -3.89
N ASN A 8 14.56 16.07 -2.89
CA ASN A 8 15.61 15.06 -2.75
C ASN A 8 15.06 13.69 -2.31
N ARG A 9 14.03 13.65 -1.47
CA ARG A 9 13.33 12.38 -1.14
C ARG A 9 12.57 11.82 -2.34
N ALA A 10 11.89 12.66 -3.12
CA ALA A 10 11.21 12.24 -4.34
C ALA A 10 12.19 11.66 -5.37
N ALA A 11 13.38 12.26 -5.51
CA ALA A 11 14.45 11.74 -6.37
C ALA A 11 15.01 10.39 -5.88
N GLY A 12 15.16 10.21 -4.57
CA GLY A 12 15.57 8.93 -3.96
C GLY A 12 14.55 7.81 -4.11
N LEU A 13 13.25 8.11 -3.92
CA LEU A 13 12.16 7.19 -4.28
C LEU A 13 12.19 6.86 -5.77
N GLN A 14 12.41 7.86 -6.63
CA GLN A 14 12.36 7.68 -8.08
C GLN A 14 13.36 6.63 -8.57
N GLY A 15 14.58 6.58 -8.01
CA GLY A 15 15.56 5.53 -8.33
C GLY A 15 15.17 4.15 -7.78
N GLN A 16 14.57 4.09 -6.58
CA GLN A 16 14.06 2.83 -6.01
C GLN A 16 12.84 2.29 -6.79
N VAL A 17 11.95 3.17 -7.25
CA VAL A 17 10.75 2.83 -8.03
C VAL A 17 11.08 2.41 -9.46
N GLU A 18 12.14 2.96 -10.07
CA GLU A 18 12.65 2.47 -11.36
C GLU A 18 13.13 1.01 -11.28
N ASN A 19 13.87 0.66 -10.23
CA ASN A 19 14.34 -0.72 -10.02
C ASN A 19 13.18 -1.68 -9.70
N LEU A 20 12.09 -1.19 -9.09
CA LEU A 20 10.87 -1.98 -8.90
C LEU A 20 10.17 -2.34 -10.23
N SER A 21 10.46 -1.62 -11.32
CA SER A 21 9.84 -1.85 -12.63
C SER A 21 10.62 -2.81 -13.54
N LYS A 22 11.94 -2.97 -13.33
CA LYS A 22 12.82 -3.80 -14.17
C LYS A 22 13.56 -4.81 -13.30
N GLU A 23 13.19 -6.08 -13.50
CA GLU A 23 13.71 -7.28 -12.83
C GLU A 23 13.37 -7.37 -11.32
N ASN A 24 12.55 -8.36 -10.94
CA ASN A 24 12.01 -8.64 -9.59
C ASN A 24 10.74 -7.88 -9.14
N SER A 25 10.01 -7.22 -10.04
CA SER A 25 8.74 -6.54 -9.70
C SER A 25 7.72 -7.48 -9.05
N ALA A 26 7.65 -8.72 -9.53
CA ALA A 26 6.69 -9.71 -9.07
C ALA A 26 6.85 -10.12 -7.61
N ASP A 27 8.08 -10.41 -7.18
CA ASP A 27 8.37 -10.89 -5.84
C ASP A 27 8.16 -9.78 -4.81
N PHE A 28 8.54 -8.55 -5.18
CA PHE A 28 8.21 -7.37 -4.38
C PHE A 28 6.70 -7.23 -4.19
N TRP A 29 5.93 -7.34 -5.28
CA TRP A 29 4.48 -7.23 -5.22
C TRP A 29 3.83 -8.40 -4.46
N ALA A 30 4.42 -9.60 -4.47
CA ALA A 30 3.97 -10.72 -3.65
C ALA A 30 4.26 -10.49 -2.16
N GLU A 31 5.48 -10.07 -1.83
CA GLU A 31 5.90 -9.76 -0.46
C GLU A 31 5.04 -8.64 0.14
N LEU A 32 4.82 -7.56 -0.63
CA LEU A 32 3.97 -6.45 -0.19
C LEU A 32 2.53 -6.91 0.04
N SER A 33 1.99 -7.81 -0.80
CA SER A 33 0.65 -8.37 -0.61
C SER A 33 0.57 -9.21 0.66
N ALA A 34 1.58 -10.04 0.93
CA ALA A 34 1.65 -10.84 2.15
C ALA A 34 1.72 -9.97 3.42
N LYS A 35 2.39 -8.81 3.34
CA LYS A 35 2.45 -7.83 4.44
C LYS A 35 1.17 -7.00 4.62
N LEU A 36 0.25 -7.01 3.65
CA LEU A 36 -0.98 -6.22 3.65
C LEU A 36 -2.22 -7.13 3.51
N PRO A 37 -2.57 -7.93 4.53
CA PRO A 37 -3.64 -8.94 4.44
C PRO A 37 -5.05 -8.33 4.42
N SER A 38 -5.46 -7.78 3.27
CA SER A 38 -6.79 -7.15 3.10
C SER A 38 -7.91 -8.14 2.76
N GLY A 39 -7.58 -9.42 2.57
CA GLY A 39 -8.52 -10.46 2.19
C GLY A 39 -9.58 -10.79 3.27
N LYS A 40 -10.54 -11.63 2.86
CA LYS A 40 -11.69 -12.03 3.68
C LYS A 40 -11.51 -13.41 4.35
N SER A 41 -10.35 -14.05 4.20
CA SER A 41 -10.11 -15.34 4.85
C SER A 41 -9.98 -15.16 6.37
N GLU A 42 -10.21 -16.24 7.13
CA GLU A 42 -10.00 -16.19 8.59
C GLU A 42 -8.52 -16.00 8.94
N GLU A 43 -7.60 -16.46 8.09
CA GLU A 43 -6.16 -16.19 8.24
C GLU A 43 -5.85 -14.71 8.06
N ASP A 44 -6.38 -14.07 7.00
CA ASP A 44 -6.24 -12.61 6.80
C ASP A 44 -6.78 -11.84 8.01
N LYS A 45 -7.93 -12.25 8.54
CA LYS A 45 -8.56 -11.62 9.70
C LYS A 45 -7.71 -11.75 10.96
N LYS A 46 -7.08 -12.90 11.18
CA LYS A 46 -6.14 -13.13 12.30
C LYS A 46 -4.89 -12.26 12.14
N GLN A 47 -4.30 -12.24 10.96
CA GLN A 47 -3.12 -11.42 10.67
C GLN A 47 -3.43 -9.92 10.80
N ARG A 48 -4.56 -9.44 10.26
CA ARG A 48 -4.99 -8.05 10.46
C ARG A 48 -5.21 -7.70 11.91
N LYS A 49 -5.77 -8.60 12.71
CA LYS A 49 -5.99 -8.34 14.14
C LYS A 49 -4.65 -8.13 14.85
N GLN A 50 -3.66 -8.99 14.56
CA GLN A 50 -2.30 -8.85 15.10
C GLN A 50 -1.65 -7.55 14.61
N LEU A 51 -1.75 -7.26 13.32
CA LEU A 51 -1.17 -6.07 12.70
C LEU A 51 -1.78 -4.77 13.26
N PHE A 52 -3.10 -4.72 13.41
CA PHE A 52 -3.79 -3.58 14.03
C PHE A 52 -3.28 -3.34 15.44
N ASN A 53 -3.16 -4.39 16.26
CA ASN A 53 -2.67 -4.26 17.63
C ASN A 53 -1.22 -3.77 17.68
N ALA A 54 -0.39 -4.13 16.68
CA ALA A 54 0.97 -3.65 16.59
C ALA A 54 1.07 -2.18 16.15
N PHE A 55 0.06 -1.66 15.44
CA PHE A 55 -0.06 -0.25 15.07
C PHE A 55 -0.62 0.59 16.23
N ASP A 56 -1.60 0.03 16.95
CA ASP A 56 -2.34 0.65 18.06
C ASP A 56 -1.50 0.66 19.35
N ALA A 57 -0.41 1.43 19.35
CA ALA A 57 0.53 1.46 20.47
C ALA A 57 -0.08 2.05 21.76
N ASN A 58 -1.13 2.88 21.65
CA ASN A 58 -1.82 3.45 22.80
C ASN A 58 -2.97 2.56 23.30
N GLY A 59 -3.41 1.56 22.52
CA GLY A 59 -4.43 0.60 22.89
C GLY A 59 -5.85 1.17 22.92
N ASN A 60 -6.12 2.28 22.22
CA ASN A 60 -7.43 2.95 22.25
C ASN A 60 -8.45 2.31 21.28
N GLY A 61 -8.02 1.39 20.43
CA GLY A 61 -8.88 0.68 19.48
C GLY A 61 -9.12 1.40 18.15
N CYS A 62 -8.46 2.52 17.90
CA CYS A 62 -8.48 3.31 16.67
C CYS A 62 -7.05 3.72 16.27
N LEU A 63 -6.84 4.07 15.00
CA LEU A 63 -5.53 4.50 14.49
C LEU A 63 -5.64 5.87 13.83
N SER A 64 -4.84 6.82 14.29
CA SER A 64 -4.60 8.09 13.61
C SER A 64 -3.68 7.92 12.40
N LEU A 65 -3.61 8.93 11.54
CA LEU A 65 -2.67 8.94 10.41
C LEU A 65 -1.20 8.79 10.88
N ALA A 66 -0.85 9.37 12.03
CA ALA A 66 0.50 9.27 12.59
C ALA A 66 0.84 7.84 13.04
N GLU A 67 -0.13 7.13 13.63
CA GLU A 67 0.03 5.72 14.01
C GLU A 67 0.11 4.81 12.79
N VAL A 68 -0.67 5.10 11.75
CA VAL A 68 -0.56 4.41 10.47
C VAL A 68 0.81 4.63 9.84
N ASP A 69 1.29 5.87 9.76
CA ASP A 69 2.60 6.19 9.19
C ASP A 69 3.73 5.49 9.96
N LYS A 70 3.71 5.59 11.30
CA LYS A 70 4.67 4.90 12.17
C LYS A 70 4.60 3.39 11.99
N GLY A 71 3.40 2.80 11.99
CA GLY A 71 3.20 1.37 11.82
C GLY A 71 3.73 0.85 10.47
N ILE A 72 3.58 1.62 9.39
CA ILE A 72 4.18 1.27 8.09
C ILE A 72 5.72 1.21 8.22
N GLY A 73 6.33 2.21 8.85
CA GLY A 73 7.78 2.26 9.03
C GLY A 73 8.33 1.19 9.98
N THR A 74 7.67 0.94 11.11
CA THR A 74 8.22 0.12 12.20
C THR A 74 7.71 -1.33 12.21
N VAL A 75 6.50 -1.58 11.71
CA VAL A 75 5.85 -2.90 11.74
C VAL A 75 5.88 -3.55 10.37
N ILE A 76 5.36 -2.88 9.33
CA ILE A 76 5.39 -3.42 7.95
C ILE A 76 6.81 -3.46 7.41
N LYS A 77 7.62 -2.44 7.75
CA LYS A 77 9.04 -2.33 7.37
C LYS A 77 9.23 -2.49 5.86
N ASN A 78 8.44 -1.78 5.08
CA ASN A 78 8.61 -1.67 3.64
C ASN A 78 8.99 -0.22 3.30
N GLU A 79 10.26 0.00 2.98
CA GLU A 79 10.81 1.34 2.77
C GLU A 79 10.17 2.06 1.58
N ALA A 80 9.94 1.34 0.47
CA ALA A 80 9.34 1.91 -0.73
C ALA A 80 7.91 2.44 -0.45
N LEU A 81 7.09 1.64 0.25
CA LEU A 81 5.77 2.09 0.70
C LEU A 81 5.87 3.23 1.71
N PHE A 82 6.73 3.11 2.73
CA PHE A 82 6.88 4.12 3.79
C PHE A 82 7.29 5.48 3.24
N SER A 83 8.12 5.49 2.21
CA SER A 83 8.60 6.68 1.54
C SER A 83 7.51 7.33 0.66
N ALA A 84 6.53 6.56 0.19
CA ALA A 84 5.40 7.03 -0.62
C ALA A 84 4.28 7.67 0.24
N LYS A 85 4.59 8.79 0.88
CA LYS A 85 3.67 9.50 1.80
C LYS A 85 2.34 9.89 1.18
N ARG A 86 2.32 10.27 -0.11
CA ARG A 86 1.08 10.67 -0.81
C ARG A 86 0.09 9.50 -0.90
N PRO A 87 0.46 8.30 -1.42
CA PRO A 87 -0.38 7.10 -1.33
C PRO A 87 -0.88 6.76 0.07
N ILE A 88 -0.01 6.84 1.10
CA ILE A 88 -0.40 6.55 2.49
C ILE A 88 -1.52 7.49 2.94
N MET A 89 -1.33 8.80 2.76
CA MET A 89 -2.33 9.81 3.11
C MET A 89 -3.63 9.59 2.36
N ARG A 90 -3.58 9.28 1.06
CA ARG A 90 -4.79 9.00 0.26
C ARG A 90 -5.51 7.74 0.74
N ALA A 91 -4.77 6.67 1.05
CA ALA A 91 -5.35 5.42 1.53
C ALA A 91 -6.07 5.62 2.86
N PHE A 92 -5.46 6.40 3.76
CA PHE A 92 -6.07 6.75 5.04
C PHE A 92 -7.38 7.51 4.85
N GLN A 93 -7.39 8.56 4.04
CA GLN A 93 -8.60 9.35 3.80
C GLN A 93 -9.69 8.54 3.10
N ALA A 94 -9.34 7.59 2.23
CA ALA A 94 -10.29 6.70 1.57
C ALA A 94 -10.90 5.66 2.51
N ALA A 95 -10.13 5.18 3.50
CA ALA A 95 -10.60 4.22 4.50
C ALA A 95 -11.43 4.87 5.60
N LYS A 96 -11.09 6.12 5.96
CA LYS A 96 -11.70 6.86 7.06
C LYS A 96 -13.19 7.08 6.84
N GLY A 97 -14.01 6.67 7.81
CA GLY A 97 -15.45 6.88 7.79
C GLY A 97 -16.25 5.88 6.95
N LEU A 98 -15.63 4.79 6.47
CA LEU A 98 -16.35 3.72 5.76
C LEU A 98 -17.21 2.86 6.69
N SER A 99 -16.89 2.81 7.98
CA SER A 99 -17.70 2.06 8.92
C SER A 99 -18.92 2.86 9.38
N GLN A 100 -20.07 2.19 9.48
CA GLN A 100 -21.33 2.79 9.96
C GLN A 100 -21.35 3.02 11.49
N SER A 101 -20.30 2.58 12.19
CA SER A 101 -20.18 2.68 13.65
C SER A 101 -19.50 3.99 14.04
N LYS A 102 -20.03 5.14 13.59
CA LYS A 102 -19.45 6.44 13.92
C LYS A 102 -19.81 6.86 15.34
N LYS A 103 -18.79 7.06 16.19
CA LYS A 103 -18.90 8.00 17.31
C LYS A 103 -18.57 9.40 16.81
N PRO A 104 -19.14 10.49 17.37
CA PRO A 104 -18.86 11.86 16.92
C PRO A 104 -17.38 12.27 17.00
N LEU A 105 -16.56 11.55 17.76
CA LEU A 105 -15.13 11.80 17.98
C LEU A 105 -14.21 11.06 17.00
N ASP A 106 -14.75 10.25 16.08
CA ASP A 106 -13.99 9.30 15.24
C ASP A 106 -13.53 9.89 13.89
N ASP A 107 -13.70 11.21 13.67
CA ASP A 107 -13.58 11.78 12.32
C ASP A 107 -12.15 11.87 11.81
N ASP A 108 -11.12 11.61 12.63
CA ASP A 108 -9.69 11.65 12.27
C ASP A 108 -8.93 10.35 12.55
N THR A 109 -9.66 9.26 12.82
CA THR A 109 -9.06 7.94 13.05
C THR A 109 -9.76 6.86 12.24
N ILE A 110 -9.13 5.70 12.13
CA ILE A 110 -9.73 4.51 11.56
C ILE A 110 -9.87 3.43 12.61
N ASN A 111 -11.00 2.73 12.62
CA ASN A 111 -11.19 1.59 13.50
C ASN A 111 -10.76 0.27 12.84
N ARG A 112 -10.91 -0.84 13.55
CA ARG A 112 -10.53 -2.18 13.09
C ARG A 112 -11.20 -2.62 11.78
N LYS A 113 -12.43 -2.17 11.51
CA LYS A 113 -13.13 -2.51 10.26
C LYS A 113 -12.53 -1.72 9.10
N GLU A 114 -12.33 -0.42 9.30
CA GLU A 114 -11.73 0.48 8.31
C GLU A 114 -10.27 0.15 8.02
N PHE A 115 -9.54 -0.40 9.00
CA PHE A 115 -8.18 -0.87 8.80
C PHE A 115 -8.06 -1.95 7.72
N GLN A 116 -9.06 -2.79 7.52
CA GLN A 116 -9.06 -3.75 6.41
C GLN A 116 -9.01 -3.03 5.06
N GLU A 117 -9.87 -2.02 4.90
CA GLU A 117 -9.96 -1.22 3.68
C GLU A 117 -8.69 -0.38 3.49
N LEU A 118 -8.11 0.15 4.57
CA LEU A 118 -6.81 0.83 4.54
C LEU A 118 -5.74 -0.05 3.88
N LEU A 119 -5.60 -1.32 4.28
CA LEU A 119 -4.59 -2.21 3.72
C LEU A 119 -4.79 -2.44 2.21
N GLY A 120 -6.06 -2.54 1.78
CA GLY A 120 -6.41 -2.61 0.36
C GLY A 120 -6.03 -1.35 -0.41
N TYR A 121 -6.39 -0.18 0.12
CA TYR A 121 -6.06 1.10 -0.50
C TYR A 121 -4.56 1.41 -0.49
N LEU A 122 -3.83 1.03 0.56
CA LEU A 122 -2.37 1.15 0.60
C LEU A 122 -1.74 0.42 -0.58
N ARG A 123 -2.18 -0.82 -0.84
CA ARG A 123 -1.74 -1.58 -2.00
C ARG A 123 -2.11 -0.87 -3.30
N GLN A 124 -3.39 -0.55 -3.50
CA GLN A 124 -3.87 -0.04 -4.79
C GLN A 124 -3.27 1.34 -5.13
N TYR A 125 -3.23 2.26 -4.17
CA TYR A 125 -2.69 3.60 -4.40
C TYR A 125 -1.17 3.60 -4.53
N PHE A 126 -0.47 2.68 -3.87
CA PHE A 126 0.95 2.51 -4.08
C PHE A 126 1.25 1.90 -5.47
N GLU A 127 0.47 0.92 -5.93
CA GLU A 127 0.56 0.36 -7.29
C GLU A 127 0.34 1.44 -8.35
N LEU A 128 -0.69 2.29 -8.19
CA LEU A 128 -0.91 3.44 -9.07
C LEU A 128 0.26 4.43 -9.02
N TYR A 129 0.76 4.75 -7.84
CA TYR A 129 1.89 5.67 -7.67
C TYR A 129 3.15 5.17 -8.40
N VAL A 130 3.46 3.89 -8.28
CA VAL A 130 4.57 3.25 -9.02
C VAL A 130 4.32 3.29 -10.53
N MET A 131 3.10 2.97 -10.99
CA MET A 131 2.76 3.03 -12.43
C MET A 131 2.93 4.45 -12.99
N PHE A 132 2.46 5.48 -12.30
CA PHE A 132 2.61 6.87 -12.75
C PHE A 132 4.07 7.32 -12.76
N ALA A 133 4.87 6.89 -11.77
CA ALA A 133 6.30 7.20 -11.74
C ALA A 133 7.07 6.58 -12.91
N VAL A 134 6.63 5.42 -13.40
CA VAL A 134 7.20 4.76 -14.59
C VAL A 134 6.81 5.51 -15.87
N VAL A 135 5.53 5.90 -16.01
CA VAL A 135 5.03 6.60 -17.22
C VAL A 135 5.66 7.99 -17.38
N ASP A 136 5.89 8.73 -16.29
CA ASP A 136 6.50 10.07 -16.33
C ASP A 136 7.95 10.07 -16.86
N LYS A 137 8.60 8.89 -16.94
CA LYS A 137 9.98 8.72 -17.41
C LYS A 137 10.12 7.92 -18.71
N SER A 138 9.06 7.26 -19.18
CA SER A 138 9.11 6.60 -20.47
C SER A 138 8.91 7.62 -21.57
N ASP A 139 9.94 7.85 -22.37
CA ASP A 139 9.84 8.60 -23.64
C ASP A 139 8.95 7.84 -24.66
N ASP A 140 8.64 6.57 -24.36
CA ASP A 140 7.56 5.82 -24.99
C ASP A 140 6.21 6.37 -24.54
N ASN A 141 5.39 6.80 -25.51
CA ASN A 141 4.03 7.29 -25.35
C ASN A 141 3.02 6.19 -24.92
N ARG A 142 3.40 5.34 -23.96
CA ARG A 142 2.58 4.25 -23.42
C ARG A 142 1.70 4.76 -22.30
N SER A 143 0.41 4.45 -22.37
CA SER A 143 -0.55 4.94 -21.39
C SER A 143 -0.53 4.08 -20.12
N VAL A 144 -0.92 4.68 -18.99
CA VAL A 144 -1.11 3.97 -17.71
C VAL A 144 -2.03 2.75 -17.84
N LYS A 145 -2.99 2.81 -18.78
CA LYS A 145 -3.91 1.71 -19.07
C LYS A 145 -3.16 0.49 -19.61
N ASP A 146 -2.22 0.70 -20.52
CA ASP A 146 -1.48 -0.38 -21.18
C ASP A 146 -0.62 -1.14 -20.16
N ILE A 147 0.06 -0.42 -19.26
CA ILE A 147 0.84 -1.01 -18.16
C ILE A 147 -0.06 -1.78 -17.18
N HIS A 148 -1.25 -1.24 -16.88
CA HIS A 148 -2.19 -1.91 -15.98
C HIS A 148 -2.74 -3.21 -16.58
N LEU A 149 -3.11 -3.21 -17.86
CA LEU A 149 -3.59 -4.39 -18.59
C LEU A 149 -2.53 -5.50 -18.63
N GLU A 150 -1.28 -5.18 -18.95
CA GLU A 150 -0.18 -6.15 -18.95
C GLU A 150 0.02 -6.79 -17.56
N ASN A 151 -0.05 -6.00 -16.48
CA ASN A 151 0.06 -6.50 -15.12
C ASN A 151 -1.12 -7.42 -14.72
N LEU A 152 -2.33 -7.14 -15.22
CA LEU A 152 -3.48 -8.00 -15.01
C LEU A 152 -3.36 -9.31 -15.78
N GLU A 153 -2.84 -9.28 -17.01
CA GLU A 153 -2.59 -10.47 -17.83
C GLU A 153 -1.56 -11.39 -17.18
N LYS A 154 -0.41 -10.84 -16.75
CA LYS A 154 0.62 -11.59 -15.99
C LYS A 154 0.06 -12.22 -14.70
N LYS A 155 -0.86 -11.54 -14.01
CA LYS A 155 -1.54 -12.08 -12.82
C LYS A 155 -2.48 -13.24 -13.16
N LYS A 156 -3.11 -13.25 -14.33
CA LYS A 156 -4.00 -14.36 -14.78
C LYS A 156 -3.20 -15.59 -15.19
N GLU A 157 -2.10 -15.41 -15.92
CA GLU A 157 -1.22 -16.51 -16.34
C GLU A 157 -0.64 -17.28 -15.15
N ARG A 158 -0.21 -16.57 -14.10
CA ARG A 158 0.33 -17.17 -12.88
C ARG A 158 -0.68 -17.98 -12.07
N LYS A 159 -1.98 -17.66 -12.17
CA LYS A 159 -3.05 -18.44 -11.52
C LYS A 159 -3.38 -19.72 -12.29
N GLN A 160 -3.00 -19.81 -13.57
CA GLN A 160 -3.22 -21.00 -14.39
C GLN A 160 -2.03 -21.98 -14.35
N THR A 161 -0.83 -21.52 -13.98
CA THR A 161 0.38 -22.36 -13.95
C THR A 161 0.68 -23.05 -12.62
N ASN A 162 -0.14 -22.86 -11.56
CA ASN A 162 -0.05 -23.65 -10.33
C ASN A 162 -1.34 -24.46 -10.06
N PRO A 163 -1.56 -25.59 -10.76
CA PRO A 163 -2.64 -26.52 -10.45
C PRO A 163 -2.24 -27.64 -9.47
N ASN A 164 -1.12 -27.56 -8.75
CA ASN A 164 -0.64 -28.71 -7.97
C ASN A 164 -0.01 -28.35 -6.62
N GLU A 165 -0.84 -27.93 -5.66
CA GLU A 165 -0.60 -28.18 -4.22
C GLU A 165 -1.93 -28.56 -3.60
N GLY A 166 -2.17 -29.87 -3.53
CA GLY A 166 -3.18 -30.52 -2.68
C GLY A 166 -2.52 -31.14 -1.46
#